data_AF-A0A4Q4DHY1-F1
#
_entry.id   AF-A0A4Q4DHY1-F1
#
_cell.length_a   1.000
_cell.length_b   1.000
_cell.length_c   1.000
_cell.angle_alpha   90.00
_cell.angle_beta   90.00
_cell.angle_gamma   90.00
#
_symmetry.space_group_name_H-M   'P 1'
#
loop_
_entity.id
_entity.type
_entity.pdbx_description
1 polymer ?
#
loop_
_entity_poly.entity_id
_entity_poly.type
_entity_poly.pdbx_seq_one_letter_code
_entity_poly.pdbx_strand_id
1 'polypeptide(L)' 'MIEGLYATGNVSAAVTDETYPGPGSTLGPSMTFGHVAATHIAAQGVKK' A
#
# COMPACT_ATOMS: atom_id res chain seq x y z
N MET A 1 -7.23 -1.86 -14.04
CA MET A 1 -7.68 -1.25 -12.77
C MET A 1 -8.98 -1.90 -12.39
N ILE A 2 -9.10 -2.40 -11.16
CA ILE A 2 -10.35 -2.96 -10.61
C ILE A 2 -10.79 -2.01 -9.51
N GLU A 3 -11.99 -1.44 -9.63
CA GLU A 3 -12.47 -0.48 -8.64
C GLU A 3 -12.66 -1.12 -7.26
N GLY A 4 -12.26 -0.38 -6.22
CA GLY A 4 -12.33 -0.85 -4.83
C GLY A 4 -11.30 -1.92 -4.45
N LEU A 5 -10.45 -2.38 -5.37
CA LEU A 5 -9.37 -3.31 -5.07
C LEU A 5 -8.09 -2.55 -4.70
N TYR A 6 -7.53 -2.88 -3.54
CA TYR A 6 -6.28 -2.31 -3.03
C TYR A 6 -5.26 -3.42 -2.79
N ALA A 7 -3.99 -3.10 -2.99
CA ALA A 7 -2.85 -3.98 -2.73
C ALA A 7 -1.75 -3.18 -2.02
N THR A 8 -1.11 -3.78 -1.01
CA THR A 8 0.03 -3.20 -0.29
C THR A 8 0.99 -4.31 0.15
N GLY A 9 2.27 -3.99 0.32
CA GLY A 9 3.31 -4.95 0.68
C GLY A 9 3.74 -5.84 -0.48
N ASN A 10 4.17 -7.07 -0.18
CA ASN A 10 4.80 -8.00 -1.14
C ASN A 10 3.92 -8.40 -2.33
N VAL A 11 2.59 -8.24 -2.21
CA VAL A 11 1.65 -8.52 -3.31
C VAL A 11 1.61 -7.39 -4.35
N SER A 12 2.13 -6.21 -3.99
CA SER A 12 2.29 -5.06 -4.89
C SER A 12 3.70 -5.01 -5.48
N ALA A 13 3.90 -4.17 -6.50
CA ALA A 13 5.22 -3.97 -7.09
C ALA A 13 6.21 -3.40 -6.05
N ALA A 14 7.47 -3.85 -6.12
CA ALA A 14 8.50 -3.37 -5.22
C ALA A 14 8.76 -1.87 -5.44
N VAL A 15 8.69 -1.09 -4.37
CA VAL A 15 9.03 0.36 -4.39
C VAL A 15 10.53 0.60 -4.43
N THR A 16 11.32 -0.37 -4.00
CA THR A 16 12.79 -0.30 -3.96
C THR A 16 13.44 -0.91 -5.20
N ASP A 17 12.64 -1.12 -6.25
CA ASP A 17 13.06 -1.76 -7.49
C ASP A 17 13.71 -3.14 -7.21
N GLU A 18 14.75 -3.51 -7.95
CA GLU A 18 15.48 -4.76 -7.81
C GLU A 18 16.35 -4.87 -6.54
N THR A 19 16.39 -3.84 -5.68
CA THR A 19 17.30 -3.79 -4.54
C THR A 19 16.58 -3.77 -3.19
N TYR A 20 17.26 -4.27 -2.14
CA TYR A 20 16.79 -4.20 -0.76
C TYR A 20 17.70 -3.24 0.04
N PRO A 21 17.32 -1.95 0.15
CA PRO A 21 18.21 -0.90 0.66
C PRO A 21 18.50 -0.99 2.17
N GLY A 22 17.91 -1.95 2.88
CA GLY A 22 18.19 -2.20 4.30
C GLY A 22 17.06 -2.88 5.05
N PRO A 23 17.28 -3.26 6.33
CA PRO A 23 16.25 -3.87 7.16
C PRO A 23 15.00 -2.99 7.24
N GLY A 24 13.84 -3.59 7.01
CA GLY A 24 12.56 -2.88 7.04
C GLY A 24 12.13 -2.27 5.71
N SER A 25 12.92 -2.39 4.64
CA SER A 25 12.58 -1.85 3.31
C SER A 25 11.27 -2.40 2.73
N THR A 26 10.81 -3.56 3.21
CA THR A 26 9.50 -4.12 2.88
C THR A 26 8.40 -3.64 3.84
N LEU A 27 8.69 -3.65 5.14
CA LEU A 27 7.70 -3.36 6.18
C LEU A 27 7.31 -1.88 6.20
N GLY A 28 8.28 -0.97 6.07
CA GLY A 28 8.04 0.47 6.03
C GLY A 28 7.02 0.85 4.95
N PRO A 29 7.30 0.54 3.68
CA PRO A 29 6.36 0.84 2.61
C PRO A 29 5.02 0.11 2.74
N SER A 30 5.01 -1.15 3.20
CA SER A 30 3.76 -1.89 3.43
C SER A 30 2.85 -1.16 4.43
N MET A 31 3.41 -0.67 5.54
CA MET A 31 2.66 0.11 6.54
C MET A 31 2.22 1.46 5.98
N THR A 32 3.10 2.18 5.29
CA THR A 32 2.77 3.48 4.70
C THR A 32 1.66 3.37 3.67
N PHE A 33 1.80 2.50 2.67
CA PHE A 33 0.79 2.34 1.64
C PHE A 33 -0.48 1.66 2.17
N GLY A 34 -0.38 0.79 3.17
CA GLY A 34 -1.54 0.23 3.86
C GLY A 34 -2.38 1.32 4.56
N HIS A 35 -1.72 2.27 5.24
CA HIS A 35 -2.39 3.41 5.85
C HIS A 35 -3.06 4.32 4.81
N VAL A 36 -2.37 4.60 3.70
CA VAL A 36 -2.94 5.38 2.58
C VAL A 36 -4.16 4.68 1.99
N ALA A 37 -4.08 3.37 1.72
CA ALA A 37 -5.19 2.58 1.20
C ALA A 37 -6.38 2.60 2.16
N ALA A 38 -6.16 2.36 3.46
CA ALA A 38 -7.22 2.40 4.47
C ALA A 38 -7.88 3.79 4.57
N THR A 39 -7.09 4.86 4.55
CA THR A 39 -7.59 6.24 4.59
C THR A 39 -8.44 6.55 3.36
N HIS A 40 -7.99 6.11 2.19
CA HIS A 40 -8.73 6.28 0.95
C HIS A 40 -10.03 5.46 0.95
N ILE A 41 -10.00 4.20 1.41
CA ILE A 41 -11.20 3.38 1.61
C ILE A 41 -12.19 4.08 2.54
N ALA A 42 -11.73 4.62 3.67
CA ALA A 42 -12.58 5.32 4.63
C ALA A 42 -13.20 6.59 4.04
N ALA A 43 -12.44 7.37 3.27
CA ALA A 43 -12.95 8.55 2.58
C ALA A 43 -14.01 8.21 1.52
N GLN A 44 -13.89 7.06 0.85
CA GLN A 44 -14.86 6.58 -0.13
C GLN A 44 -16.08 5.89 0.50
N GLY A 45 -15.92 5.26 1.66
CA GLY A 45 -16.94 4.51 2.39
C GLY A 45 -17.99 5.39 3.08
N VAL A 46 -17.74 6.70 3.19
CA VAL A 46 -18.74 7.69 3.64
C VAL A 46 -19.42 8.30 2.41
N LYS A 47 -20.19 7.49 1.68
CA LYS A 47 -21.25 8.03 0.83
C LYS A 47 -22.47 8.27 1.73
N LYS A 48 -22.82 9.54 1.96
CA LYS A 48 -24.19 9.90 2.38
C LYS A 48 -25.16 9.56 1.25
#